data_AF-A0A2V5U0V9-F1
#
_entry.id   AF-A0A2V5U0V9-F1
#
_cell.length_a   1.000
_cell.length_b   1.000
_cell.length_c   1.000
_cell.angle_alpha   90.00
_cell.angle_beta   90.00
_cell.angle_gamma   90.00
#
_symmetry.space_group_name_H-M   'P 1'
#
loop_
_entity.id
_entity.type
_entity.pdbx_description
1 polymer ?
#
loop_
_entity_poly.entity_id
_entity_poly.type
_entity_poly.pdbx_seq_one_letter_code
_entity_poly.pdbx_strand_id
1 'polypeptide(L)'
;MNGTKAFCPQCKNEVAFQKQGRAAQCPVCGFQYALSEPPYRGPFQPGADQTENPFVRSFKIMAVALLVLAGVGALLLGILFVGCALAVRG
;
A
#
# COMPACT_ATOMS: atom_id res chain seq x y z
N MET A 1 31.35 13.10 -8.67
CA MET A 1 30.45 13.46 -7.55
C MET A 1 30.20 14.95 -7.59
N ASN A 2 29.17 15.40 -8.31
CA ASN A 2 28.84 16.83 -8.42
C ASN A 2 28.07 17.23 -7.16
N GLY A 3 28.75 17.86 -6.21
CA GLY A 3 28.13 18.39 -5.00
C GLY A 3 27.04 19.39 -5.38
N THR A 4 25.81 19.11 -4.96
CA THR A 4 24.68 20.03 -5.11
C THR A 4 25.00 21.30 -4.32
N LYS A 5 25.38 22.37 -5.04
CA LYS A 5 25.52 23.71 -4.45
C LYS A 5 24.15 24.09 -3.88
N ALA A 6 24.12 24.51 -2.63
CA ALA A 6 22.90 24.97 -1.98
C ALA A 6 23.14 26.36 -1.38
N PHE A 7 22.08 27.15 -1.28
CA PHE A 7 22.18 28.51 -0.77
C PHE A 7 22.41 28.51 0.74
N CYS A 8 23.45 29.22 1.20
CA CYS A 8 23.67 29.43 2.63
C CYS A 8 22.96 30.71 3.09
N PRO A 9 22.02 30.64 4.06
CA PRO A 9 21.26 31.80 4.53
C PRO A 9 22.13 32.85 5.26
N GLN A 10 23.27 32.44 5.81
CA GLN A 10 24.20 33.34 6.50
C GLN A 10 25.15 34.04 5.51
N CYS A 11 25.71 33.32 4.54
CA CYS A 11 26.61 33.91 3.53
C CYS A 11 25.87 34.62 2.39
N LYS A 12 24.55 34.38 2.25
CA LYS A 12 23.73 34.81 1.12
C LYS A 12 24.31 34.45 -0.24
N ASN A 13 24.97 33.28 -0.31
CA ASN A 13 25.66 32.81 -1.51
C ASN A 13 25.51 31.29 -1.63
N GLU A 14 25.70 30.78 -2.84
CA GLU A 14 25.70 29.35 -3.11
C GLU A 14 27.01 28.71 -2.65
N VAL A 15 26.91 27.72 -1.78
CA VAL A 15 28.06 26.99 -1.25
C VAL A 15 27.83 25.49 -1.37
N ALA A 16 28.93 24.74 -1.51
CA ALA A 16 28.89 23.30 -1.36
C ALA A 16 28.96 22.95 0.13
N PHE A 17 27.83 22.60 0.73
CA PHE A 17 27.79 22.18 2.14
C PHE A 17 28.54 20.86 2.33
N GLN A 18 29.37 20.79 3.36
CA GLN A 18 30.07 19.57 3.73
C GLN A 18 29.19 18.76 4.69
N LYS A 19 28.99 17.46 4.39
CA LYS A 19 28.25 16.56 5.27
C LYS A 19 29.14 16.16 6.46
N GLN A 20 28.76 16.55 7.66
CA GLN A 20 29.34 16.09 8.92
C GLN A 20 28.31 15.24 9.66
N GLY A 21 28.33 13.94 9.41
CA GLY A 21 27.37 12.99 9.99
C GLY A 21 25.93 13.30 9.57
N ARG A 22 25.08 13.63 10.55
CA ARG A 22 23.66 14.01 10.35
C ARG A 22 23.44 15.51 10.13
N ALA A 23 24.51 16.30 10.03
CA ALA A 23 24.44 17.72 9.76
C ALA A 23 25.16 18.09 8.46
N ALA A 24 24.69 19.13 7.80
CA ALA A 24 25.41 19.80 6.72
C ALA A 24 25.96 21.12 7.25
N GLN A 25 27.27 21.33 7.07
CA GLN A 25 27.98 22.53 7.51
C GLN A 25 28.47 23.36 6.32
N CYS A 26 28.27 24.67 6.39
CA CYS A 26 28.83 25.64 5.47
C CYS A 26 30.32 25.86 5.78
N PRO A 27 31.24 25.70 4.83
CA PRO A 27 32.67 25.88 5.07
C PRO A 27 33.10 27.35 5.24
N VAL A 28 32.25 28.32 4.85
CA VAL A 28 32.59 29.75 4.85
C VAL A 28 32.25 30.42 6.17
N CYS A 29 31.05 30.15 6.71
CA CYS A 29 30.56 30.77 7.94
C CYS A 29 30.35 29.80 9.10
N GLY A 30 30.54 28.50 8.88
CA GLY A 30 30.32 27.47 9.90
C GLY A 30 28.86 27.14 10.18
N PHE A 31 27.89 27.76 9.48
CA PHE A 31 26.45 27.48 9.64
C PHE A 31 26.14 25.99 9.45
N GLN A 32 25.39 25.39 10.36
CA GLN A 32 25.06 23.97 10.35
C GLN A 32 23.54 23.81 10.35
N TYR A 33 23.03 22.87 9.55
CA TYR A 33 21.63 22.44 9.63
C TYR A 33 21.57 20.92 9.71
N ALA A 34 20.64 20.43 10.54
CA ALA A 34 20.38 19.00 10.65
C ALA A 34 19.71 18.51 9.36
N LEU A 35 20.25 17.47 8.74
CA LEU A 35 19.51 16.69 7.77
C LEU A 35 18.57 15.82 8.58
N SER A 36 17.30 16.21 8.65
CA SER A 36 16.26 15.29 9.08
C SER A 36 16.25 14.13 8.08
N GLU A 37 16.73 12.97 8.52
CA GLU A 37 16.50 11.74 7.79
C GLU A 37 14.98 11.61 7.59
N PRO A 38 14.49 11.47 6.34
CA PRO A 38 13.07 11.25 6.13
C PRO A 38 12.66 10.04 6.98
N PRO A 39 11.50 10.08 7.66
CA PRO A 39 11.07 8.98 8.51
C PRO A 39 11.18 7.70 7.69
N TYR A 40 11.90 6.72 8.24
CA TYR A 40 12.08 5.42 7.61
C TYR A 40 10.69 4.86 7.33
N ARG A 41 10.25 4.99 6.07
CA ARG A 41 9.09 4.25 5.56
C ARG A 41 9.60 2.83 5.52
N GLY A 42 9.28 2.06 6.57
CA GLY A 42 9.62 0.65 6.64
C GLY A 42 9.19 -0.11 5.39
N PRO A 43 9.61 -1.37 5.23
CA PRO A 43 9.16 -2.19 4.11
C PRO A 43 7.65 -2.05 3.98
N PHE A 44 7.18 -1.69 2.78
CA PHE A 44 5.76 -1.63 2.45
C PHE A 44 5.12 -2.89 2.98
N GLN A 45 4.32 -2.80 4.04
CA GLN A 45 3.58 -3.97 4.51
C GLN A 45 2.58 -4.31 3.39
N PRO A 46 2.70 -5.48 2.73
CA PRO A 46 1.67 -5.96 1.83
C PRO A 46 0.51 -6.42 2.73
N GLY A 47 -0.26 -5.44 3.17
CA GLY A 47 -1.24 -5.57 4.25
C GLY A 47 -1.98 -4.28 4.57
N ALA A 48 -1.64 -3.17 3.89
CA ALA A 48 -2.41 -1.93 3.91
C ALA A 48 -3.75 -2.02 3.14
N ASP A 49 -4.40 -3.18 3.15
CA ASP A 49 -5.83 -3.34 2.90
C ASP A 49 -6.67 -3.01 4.16
N GLN A 50 -6.04 -2.56 5.25
CA GLN A 50 -6.74 -2.25 6.51
C GLN A 50 -7.33 -0.84 6.60
N THR A 51 -7.57 -0.19 5.46
CA THR A 51 -8.51 0.93 5.37
C THR A 51 -9.78 0.52 4.62
N GLU A 52 -10.20 -0.74 4.72
CA GLU A 52 -11.49 -1.19 4.19
C GLU A 52 -12.62 -0.58 5.02
N ASN A 53 -13.36 0.36 4.41
CA ASN A 53 -14.60 0.89 4.94
C ASN A 53 -15.51 -0.28 5.38
N PRO A 54 -16.08 -0.27 6.59
CA PRO A 54 -16.87 -1.39 7.12
C PRO A 54 -18.05 -1.78 6.21
N PHE A 55 -18.53 -0.83 5.40
CA PHE A 55 -19.53 -1.06 4.37
C PHE A 55 -19.04 -1.94 3.22
N VAL A 56 -17.82 -1.72 2.73
CA VAL A 56 -17.23 -2.48 1.61
C VAL A 56 -16.92 -3.91 2.02
N ARG A 57 -16.39 -4.09 3.24
CA ARG A 57 -16.15 -5.43 3.81
C ARG A 57 -17.45 -6.22 3.94
N SER A 58 -18.51 -5.57 4.42
CA SER A 58 -19.83 -6.19 4.54
C SER A 58 -20.40 -6.59 3.18
N PHE A 59 -20.33 -5.70 2.19
CA PHE A 59 -20.81 -6.00 0.84
C PHE A 59 -20.07 -7.18 0.18
N LYS A 60 -18.74 -7.23 0.33
CA LYS A 60 -17.91 -8.32 -0.18
C LYS A 60 -18.30 -9.66 0.42
N ILE A 61 -18.50 -9.73 1.74
CA ILE A 61 -18.93 -10.96 2.43
C ILE A 61 -20.31 -11.39 1.92
N MET A 62 -21.25 -10.44 1.82
CA MET A 62 -22.63 -10.72 1.37
C MET A 62 -22.66 -11.23 -0.09
N ALA A 63 -21.86 -10.63 -0.97
CA ALA A 63 -21.74 -11.07 -2.36
C ALA A 63 -21.16 -12.49 -2.48
N VAL A 64 -20.12 -12.81 -1.69
CA VAL A 64 -19.53 -14.16 -1.66
C VAL A 64 -20.55 -15.17 -1.13
N ALA A 65 -21.28 -14.85 -0.07
CA ALA A 65 -22.30 -15.74 0.49
C ALA A 65 -23.41 -16.05 -0.52
N LEU A 66 -23.89 -15.03 -1.25
CA LEU A 66 -24.89 -15.22 -2.31
C LEU A 66 -24.40 -16.12 -3.45
N LEU A 67 -23.15 -15.95 -3.90
CA LEU A 67 -22.56 -16.80 -4.93
C LEU A 67 -22.47 -18.27 -4.50
N VAL A 68 -22.08 -18.51 -3.25
CA VAL A 68 -22.02 -19.88 -2.69
C VAL A 68 -23.41 -20.50 -2.65
N LEU A 69 -24.42 -19.76 -2.16
CA LEU A 69 -25.81 -20.24 -2.12
C LEU A 69 -26.35 -20.53 -3.53
N ALA A 70 -26.10 -19.64 -4.49
CA ALA A 70 -26.50 -19.85 -5.88
C ALA A 70 -25.82 -21.08 -6.50
N GLY A 71 -24.53 -21.27 -6.25
CA GLY A 71 -23.77 -22.43 -6.73
C GLY A 71 -24.29 -23.74 -6.15
N VAL A 72 -24.53 -23.79 -4.84
CA VAL A 72 -25.10 -24.98 -4.17
C VAL A 72 -26.51 -25.26 -4.69
N GLY A 73 -27.34 -24.22 -4.84
CA GLY A 73 -28.69 -24.36 -5.38
C GLY A 73 -28.70 -24.92 -6.81
N ALA A 74 -27.86 -24.37 -7.69
CA ALA A 74 -27.72 -24.86 -9.06
C ALA A 74 -27.21 -26.32 -9.11
N LEU A 75 -26.26 -26.68 -8.25
CA LEU A 75 -25.75 -28.05 -8.14
C LEU A 75 -26.86 -29.03 -7.72
N LEU A 76 -27.63 -28.69 -6.68
CA LEU A 76 -28.74 -29.51 -6.21
C LEU A 76 -29.84 -29.67 -7.26
N LEU A 77 -30.20 -28.58 -7.94
CA LEU A 77 -31.16 -28.62 -9.05
C LEU A 77 -30.65 -29.50 -10.20
N GLY A 78 -29.38 -29.41 -10.55
CA GLY A 78 -28.75 -30.28 -11.54
C GLY A 78 -28.83 -31.76 -11.16
N ILE A 79 -28.52 -32.10 -9.91
CA ILE A 79 -28.62 -33.48 -9.39
C ILE A 79 -30.06 -33.98 -9.47
N LEU A 80 -31.03 -33.18 -9.05
CA LEU A 80 -32.45 -33.55 -9.12
C LEU A 80 -32.91 -33.74 -10.58
N PHE A 81 -32.48 -32.87 -11.50
CA PHE A 81 -32.81 -33.01 -12.92
C PHE A 81 -32.22 -34.29 -13.52
N VAL A 82 -30.96 -34.60 -13.26
CA VAL A 82 -30.32 -35.84 -13.73
C VAL A 82 -30.98 -37.07 -13.10
N GLY A 83 -31.26 -37.02 -11.79
CA GLY A 83 -31.94 -38.10 -11.08
C GLY A 83 -33.36 -38.36 -11.60
N CYS A 84 -34.15 -37.31 -11.82
CA CYS A 84 -35.48 -37.41 -12.42
C CYS A 84 -35.42 -37.92 -13.87
N ALA A 85 -34.46 -37.47 -14.68
CA ALA A 85 -34.30 -37.92 -16.06
C ALA A 85 -33.93 -39.42 -16.14
N LEU A 86 -33.15 -39.93 -15.20
CA LEU A 86 -32.81 -41.36 -15.11
C LEU A 86 -33.98 -42.20 -14.59
N ALA A 87 -34.77 -41.69 -13.63
CA ALA A 87 -35.93 -42.38 -13.08
C ALA A 87 -37.12 -42.47 -14.06
N VAL A 88 -37.28 -41.53 -14.98
CA VAL A 88 -38.34 -41.55 -16.02
C VAL A 88 -37.95 -42.42 -17.22
N ARG A 89 -36.67 -42.79 -17.35
CA ARG A 89 -36.14 -43.55 -18.51
C ARG A 89 -35.78 -45.01 -18.20
N GLY A 90 -35.88 -45.43 -16.93
CA GLY A 90 -35.79 -46.82 -16.49
C GLY A 90 -37.18 -47.39 -16.23
#